data_AF-A0A151S4H2-F1
#
_entry.id   AF-A0A151S4H2-F1
#
_cell.length_a   1.000
_cell.length_b   1.000
_cell.length_c   1.000
_cell.angle_alpha   90.00
_cell.angle_beta   90.00
_cell.angle_gamma   90.00
#
_symmetry.space_group_name_H-M   'P 1'
#
loop_
_entity.id
_entity.type
_entity.pdbx_description
1 polymer ?
#
loop_
_entity_poly.entity_id
_entity_poly.type
_entity_poly.pdbx_seq_one_letter_code
_entity_poly.pdbx_strand_id
1 'polypeptide(L)'
;MCTYFRAINNITAKYRHPIPKLDDTLDELHGALIFSKIDLKSGYHQIRIKEGDEWKTAFKTKFGIYEWLVMPFGLTNAPSTIMRLMNHVLRDCIGRFVVVYFDDILIYSKSLKDHLRHLRDVLLILRDNHLYANLEKCTFCQENVNFLGFIVGKEGVKVDPKKVKAIQEWPTPKSVGDIRCFHGLASFYRRSVKDFSTIASPLNELVKKDVPFIWGEKQAKVMENL
;
A
#
# COMPACT_ATOMS: atom_id res chain seq x y z
N MET A 1 4.07 12.59 15.69
CA MET A 1 5.13 13.59 15.49
C MET A 1 5.76 13.34 14.13
N CYS A 2 5.86 14.34 13.25
CA CYS A 2 6.48 14.21 11.93
C CYS A 2 7.86 14.89 11.97
N THR A 3 8.92 14.15 11.66
CA THR A 3 10.30 14.62 11.67
C THR A 3 10.81 14.83 10.26
N TYR A 4 11.53 15.93 10.03
CA TYR A 4 11.95 16.32 8.69
C TYR A 4 13.29 15.65 8.29
N PHE A 5 13.20 14.48 7.65
CA PHE A 5 14.37 13.69 7.26
C PHE A 5 14.91 14.01 5.85
N ARG A 6 14.51 15.12 5.22
CA ARG A 6 14.84 15.38 3.81
C ARG A 6 16.37 15.44 3.54
N ALA A 7 17.13 16.05 4.45
CA ALA A 7 18.59 16.15 4.33
C ALA A 7 19.28 14.79 4.47
N ILE A 8 18.94 14.01 5.50
CA ILE A 8 19.51 12.67 5.69
C ILE A 8 19.14 11.73 4.55
N ASN A 9 17.90 11.82 4.06
CA ASN A 9 17.40 11.02 2.95
C ASN A 9 18.20 11.24 1.65
N ASN A 10 18.75 12.44 1.44
CA ASN A 10 19.54 12.76 0.26
C ASN A 10 20.95 12.17 0.29
N ILE A 11 21.54 12.03 1.48
CA ILE A 11 22.90 11.48 1.66
C ILE A 11 22.88 9.96 1.91
N THR A 12 21.73 9.39 2.24
CA THR A 12 21.59 7.95 2.51
C THR A 12 21.62 7.16 1.21
N ALA A 13 22.46 6.11 1.17
CA ALA A 13 22.47 5.17 0.06
C ALA A 13 21.09 4.50 -0.10
N LYS A 14 20.51 4.62 -1.30
CA LYS A 14 19.15 4.14 -1.58
C LYS A 14 19.15 2.61 -1.67
N TYR A 15 18.39 1.97 -0.79
CA TYR A 15 18.15 0.53 -0.81
C TYR A 15 16.78 0.23 -1.41
N ARG A 16 16.75 -0.48 -2.53
CA ARG A 16 15.53 -0.82 -3.27
C ARG A 16 15.27 -2.32 -3.14
N HIS A 17 14.54 -2.70 -2.11
CA HIS A 17 14.02 -4.06 -2.01
C HIS A 17 12.87 -4.24 -3.02
N PRO A 18 12.75 -5.39 -3.70
CA PRO A 18 11.62 -5.64 -4.60
C PRO A 18 10.29 -5.55 -3.84
N ILE A 19 9.42 -4.65 -4.30
CA ILE A 19 8.05 -4.52 -3.80
C ILE A 19 7.17 -5.24 -4.83
N PRO A 20 6.37 -6.23 -4.41
CA PRO A 20 5.50 -6.94 -5.34
C PRO A 20 4.49 -5.98 -5.96
N LYS A 21 4.16 -6.18 -7.23
CA LYS A 21 3.09 -5.39 -7.85
C LYS A 21 1.76 -5.83 -7.26
N LEU A 22 0.91 -4.85 -7.02
CA LEU A 22 -0.41 -5.10 -6.44
C LEU A 22 -1.23 -6.07 -7.30
N ASP A 23 -1.19 -5.93 -8.62
CA ASP A 23 -1.89 -6.83 -9.53
C ASP A 23 -1.45 -8.29 -9.35
N ASP A 24 -0.13 -8.52 -9.27
CA ASP A 24 0.44 -9.87 -9.09
C ASP A 24 -0.01 -10.48 -7.75
N THR A 25 -0.03 -9.66 -6.68
CA THR A 25 -0.49 -10.13 -5.36
C THR A 25 -1.98 -10.43 -5.32
N LEU A 26 -2.80 -9.71 -6.10
CA LEU A 26 -4.24 -9.92 -6.15
C LEU A 26 -4.58 -11.20 -6.92
N ASP A 27 -3.77 -11.56 -7.92
CA ASP A 27 -3.94 -12.79 -8.70
C ASP A 27 -3.71 -14.06 -7.86
N GLU A 28 -2.84 -14.00 -6.86
CA GLU A 28 -2.61 -15.10 -5.90
C GLU A 28 -3.87 -15.47 -5.09
N LEU A 29 -4.83 -14.55 -4.97
CA LEU A 29 -6.04 -14.72 -4.17
C LEU A 29 -7.11 -15.54 -4.89
N HIS A 30 -6.86 -15.92 -6.15
CA HIS A 30 -7.82 -16.64 -6.97
C HIS A 30 -8.25 -17.98 -6.33
N GLY A 31 -9.58 -18.19 -6.25
CA GLY A 31 -10.17 -19.41 -5.72
C GLY A 31 -10.17 -19.53 -4.20
N ALA A 32 -9.70 -18.50 -3.46
CA ALA A 32 -9.89 -18.42 -2.03
C ALA A 32 -11.33 -18.00 -1.68
N LEU A 33 -11.83 -18.51 -0.55
CA LEU A 33 -13.21 -18.27 -0.08
C LEU A 33 -13.25 -17.51 1.24
N ILE A 34 -12.18 -17.60 2.04
CA ILE A 34 -12.11 -17.04 3.38
C ILE A 34 -10.81 -16.26 3.53
N PHE A 35 -10.95 -15.07 4.09
CA PHE A 35 -9.88 -14.09 4.22
C PHE A 35 -9.77 -13.59 5.66
N SER A 36 -8.54 -13.35 6.11
CA SER A 36 -8.24 -12.61 7.33
C SER A 36 -7.18 -11.57 7.04
N LYS A 37 -7.37 -10.35 7.52
CA LYS A 37 -6.39 -9.27 7.41
C LYS A 37 -5.82 -8.97 8.79
N ILE A 38 -4.49 -9.00 8.89
CA ILE A 38 -3.74 -8.57 10.06
C ILE A 38 -3.02 -7.27 9.73
N ASP A 39 -3.28 -6.23 10.52
CA ASP A 39 -2.63 -4.91 10.45
C ASP A 39 -1.58 -4.84 11.57
N LEU A 40 -0.31 -4.61 11.23
CA LEU A 40 0.73 -4.46 12.24
C LEU A 40 0.64 -3.10 12.95
N LYS A 41 0.69 -3.11 14.29
CA LYS A 41 0.61 -1.90 15.11
C LYS A 41 1.85 -1.03 14.89
N SER A 42 1.70 0.10 14.21
CA SER A 42 2.80 1.02 13.91
C SER A 42 4.00 0.28 13.28
N GLY A 43 3.77 -0.45 12.19
CA GLY A 43 4.73 -1.42 11.62
C GLY A 43 6.19 -0.95 11.56
N TYR A 44 6.44 0.31 11.17
CA TYR A 44 7.79 0.87 11.14
C TYR A 44 8.44 0.96 12.54
N HIS A 45 7.70 1.38 13.56
CA HIS A 45 8.20 1.52 14.93
C HIS A 45 8.48 0.18 15.63
N GLN A 46 8.15 -0.95 15.02
CA GLN A 46 8.51 -2.27 15.55
C GLN A 46 9.94 -2.69 15.17
N ILE A 47 10.56 -1.97 14.23
CA ILE A 47 11.90 -2.27 13.72
C ILE A 47 12.90 -1.37 14.43
N ARG A 48 13.91 -1.93 15.09
CA ARG A 48 14.97 -1.12 15.70
C ARG A 48 15.85 -0.48 14.64
N ILE A 49 16.27 0.77 14.90
CA ILE A 49 17.40 1.34 14.17
C ILE A 49 18.64 0.49 14.48
N LYS A 50 19.52 0.36 13.49
CA LYS A 50 20.77 -0.37 13.66
C LYS A 50 21.60 0.32 14.75
N GLU A 51 22.17 -0.46 15.66
CA GLU A 51 23.06 0.04 16.70
C GLU A 51 24.22 0.85 16.10
N GLY A 52 24.41 2.07 16.60
CA GLY A 52 25.37 3.05 16.11
C GLY A 52 24.84 3.99 15.02
N ASP A 53 23.63 3.77 14.51
CA ASP A 53 22.97 4.64 13.52
C ASP A 53 21.83 5.49 14.12
N GLU A 54 21.50 5.34 15.40
CA GLU A 54 20.39 6.04 16.08
C GLU A 54 20.55 7.56 15.99
N TRP A 55 21.75 8.08 16.25
CA TRP A 55 22.07 9.51 16.22
C TRP A 55 21.74 10.18 14.88
N LYS A 56 21.74 9.41 13.78
CA LYS A 56 21.39 9.92 12.45
C LYS A 56 19.91 10.31 12.37
N THR A 57 19.08 9.74 13.22
CA THR A 57 17.65 10.04 13.31
C THR A 57 17.34 11.15 14.33
N ALA A 58 18.36 11.80 14.89
CA ALA A 58 18.18 12.85 15.88
C ALA A 58 17.32 14.01 15.36
N PHE A 59 16.43 14.51 16.22
CA PHE A 59 15.56 15.64 15.95
C PHE A 59 15.52 16.58 17.15
N LYS A 60 15.35 17.87 16.89
CA LYS A 60 15.30 18.92 17.91
C LYS A 60 13.85 19.27 18.23
N THR A 61 13.57 19.41 19.51
CA THR A 61 12.32 19.99 20.04
C THR A 61 12.67 21.19 20.93
N LYS A 62 11.64 21.89 21.42
CA LYS A 62 11.83 22.96 22.42
C LYS A 62 12.41 22.47 23.76
N PHE A 63 12.37 21.15 24.01
CA PHE A 63 12.79 20.53 25.27
C PHE A 63 14.14 19.83 25.20
N GLY A 64 14.75 19.73 24.00
CA GLY A 64 16.02 19.03 23.82
C GLY A 64 16.15 18.37 22.47
N ILE A 65 17.25 17.63 22.32
CA ILE A 65 17.52 16.78 21.17
C ILE A 65 17.20 15.35 21.57
N TYR A 66 16.44 14.66 20.73
CA TYR A 66 16.03 13.29 20.91
C TYR A 66 16.40 12.50 19.67
N GLU A 67 16.62 11.20 19.82
CA GLU A 67 16.88 10.28 18.71
C GLU A 67 15.87 9.15 18.71
N TRP A 68 15.65 8.55 17.54
CA TRP A 68 14.75 7.41 17.41
C TRP A 68 15.54 6.11 17.58
N LEU A 69 15.11 5.29 18.55
CA LEU A 69 15.63 3.92 18.73
C LEU A 69 14.96 2.91 17.80
N VAL A 70 13.79 3.26 17.26
CA VAL A 70 13.00 2.47 16.33
C VAL A 70 12.76 3.25 15.06
N MET A 71 12.58 2.56 13.94
CA MET A 71 12.54 3.17 12.63
C MET A 71 11.36 4.14 12.49
N PRO A 72 11.61 5.46 12.40
CA PRO A 72 10.56 6.45 12.27
C PRO A 72 10.02 6.52 10.84
N PHE A 73 8.82 7.08 10.70
CA PHE A 73 8.28 7.45 9.40
C PHE A 73 9.16 8.50 8.70
N GLY A 74 9.22 8.42 7.38
CA GLY A 74 9.87 9.43 6.53
C GLY A 74 11.32 9.14 6.16
N LEU A 75 11.95 8.07 6.66
CA LEU A 75 13.25 7.62 6.16
C LEU A 75 13.10 6.97 4.77
N THR A 76 14.00 7.30 3.83
CA THR A 76 13.95 6.82 2.43
C THR A 76 13.88 5.30 2.32
N ASN A 77 14.62 4.57 3.15
CA ASN A 77 14.73 3.11 3.06
C ASN A 77 13.68 2.37 3.91
N ALA A 78 12.86 3.08 4.70
CA ALA A 78 11.92 2.44 5.62
C ALA A 78 10.94 1.46 4.94
N PRO A 79 10.32 1.80 3.78
CA PRO A 79 9.44 0.86 3.08
C PRO A 79 10.17 -0.40 2.60
N SER A 80 11.40 -0.26 2.10
CA SER A 80 12.22 -1.40 1.66
C SER A 80 12.60 -2.31 2.84
N THR A 81 12.90 -1.72 4.00
CA THR A 81 13.30 -2.48 5.20
C THR A 81 12.15 -3.29 5.76
N ILE A 82 10.95 -2.71 5.90
CA ILE A 82 9.78 -3.45 6.41
C ILE A 82 9.35 -4.56 5.43
N MET A 83 9.38 -4.29 4.13
CA MET A 83 9.08 -5.31 3.11
C MET A 83 10.08 -6.47 3.17
N ARG A 84 11.37 -6.18 3.31
CA ARG A 84 12.41 -7.21 3.48
C ARG A 84 12.17 -8.06 4.73
N LEU A 85 11.84 -7.43 5.85
CA LEU A 85 11.56 -8.14 7.09
C LEU A 85 10.36 -9.07 6.92
N MET A 86 9.25 -8.56 6.38
CA MET A 86 8.05 -9.37 6.16
C MET A 86 8.31 -10.53 5.22
N ASN A 87 9.02 -10.30 4.11
CA ASN A 87 9.39 -11.36 3.19
C ASN A 87 10.27 -12.42 3.84
N HIS A 88 11.13 -12.04 4.80
CA HIS A 88 11.99 -12.99 5.50
C HIS A 88 11.24 -13.81 6.55
N VAL A 89 10.39 -13.15 7.34
CA VAL A 89 9.63 -13.73 8.45
C VAL A 89 8.52 -14.66 7.93
N LEU A 90 7.79 -14.23 6.90
CA LEU A 90 6.65 -14.97 6.32
C LEU A 90 7.01 -15.74 5.04
N ARG A 91 8.31 -15.92 4.76
CA ARG A 91 8.81 -16.56 3.51
C ARG A 91 8.14 -17.90 3.20
N ASP A 92 7.85 -18.69 4.23
CA ASP A 92 7.30 -20.05 4.09
C ASP A 92 5.78 -20.05 3.87
N CYS A 93 5.13 -18.89 4.02
CA CYS A 93 3.69 -18.68 3.87
C CYS A 93 3.33 -17.89 2.61
N ILE A 94 4.22 -16.97 2.19
CA ILE A 94 4.03 -16.11 1.01
C ILE A 94 3.86 -16.96 -0.26
N GLY A 95 2.88 -16.61 -1.09
CA GLY A 95 2.57 -17.33 -2.33
C GLY A 95 1.85 -18.67 -2.12
N ARG A 96 1.56 -19.08 -0.87
CA ARG A 96 0.79 -20.29 -0.55
C ARG A 96 -0.57 -19.97 0.02
N PHE A 97 -0.59 -19.16 1.07
CA PHE A 97 -1.80 -18.75 1.78
C PHE A 97 -1.69 -17.36 2.43
N VAL A 98 -0.58 -16.65 2.18
CA VAL A 98 -0.34 -15.30 2.68
C VAL A 98 0.12 -14.38 1.54
N VAL A 99 -0.42 -13.17 1.51
CA VAL A 99 0.10 -12.02 0.78
C VAL A 99 0.50 -10.97 1.81
N VAL A 100 1.63 -10.30 1.59
CA VAL A 100 2.08 -9.20 2.47
C VAL A 100 2.37 -7.95 1.66
N TYR A 101 1.95 -6.81 2.19
CA TYR A 101 2.27 -5.51 1.63
C TYR A 101 2.56 -4.51 2.75
N PHE A 102 3.85 -4.27 3.01
CA PHE A 102 4.35 -3.47 4.13
C PHE A 102 3.85 -3.99 5.49
N ASP A 103 2.90 -3.30 6.12
CA ASP A 103 2.31 -3.61 7.43
C ASP A 103 0.99 -4.40 7.33
N ASP A 104 0.44 -4.55 6.12
CA ASP A 104 -0.77 -5.31 5.86
C ASP A 104 -0.44 -6.76 5.47
N ILE A 105 -0.93 -7.71 6.27
CA ILE A 105 -0.82 -9.16 6.01
C ILE A 105 -2.20 -9.71 5.70
N LEU A 106 -2.37 -10.29 4.51
CA LEU A 106 -3.61 -10.96 4.11
C LEU A 106 -3.41 -12.46 4.09
N ILE A 107 -4.25 -13.18 4.83
CA ILE A 107 -4.31 -14.63 4.87
C ILE A 107 -5.53 -15.05 4.07
N TYR A 108 -5.36 -16.00 3.15
CA TYR A 108 -6.43 -16.48 2.28
C TYR A 108 -6.47 -18.00 2.24
N SER A 109 -7.66 -18.59 2.15
CA SER A 109 -7.82 -20.06 2.18
C SER A 109 -9.10 -20.52 1.49
N LYS A 110 -9.13 -21.78 1.08
CA LYS A 110 -10.28 -22.43 0.41
C LYS A 110 -11.30 -23.04 1.36
N SER A 111 -10.92 -23.29 2.62
CA SER A 111 -11.79 -23.89 3.63
C SER A 111 -11.55 -23.25 4.99
N LEU A 112 -12.56 -23.24 5.87
CA LEU A 112 -12.43 -22.68 7.22
C LEU A 112 -11.41 -23.46 8.06
N LYS A 113 -11.38 -24.79 7.89
CA LYS A 113 -10.44 -25.67 8.59
C LYS A 113 -8.99 -25.32 8.25
N ASP A 114 -8.67 -25.19 6.96
CA ASP A 114 -7.33 -24.77 6.54
C ASP A 114 -7.04 -23.34 7.00
N HIS A 115 -8.04 -22.46 6.94
CA HIS A 115 -7.89 -21.06 7.35
C HIS A 115 -7.49 -20.91 8.82
N LEU A 116 -8.11 -21.69 9.72
CA LEU A 116 -7.76 -21.67 11.14
C LEU A 116 -6.33 -22.18 11.39
N ARG A 117 -5.87 -23.17 10.62
CA ARG A 117 -4.46 -23.63 10.67
C ARG A 117 -3.52 -22.53 10.19
N HIS A 118 -3.79 -21.95 9.02
CA HIS A 118 -2.99 -20.87 8.45
C HIS A 118 -2.91 -19.65 9.37
N LEU A 119 -4.05 -19.27 9.97
CA LEU A 119 -4.11 -18.17 10.93
C LEU A 119 -3.24 -18.46 12.15
N ARG A 120 -3.33 -19.68 12.70
CA ARG A 120 -2.48 -20.09 13.82
C ARG A 120 -0.99 -20.03 13.45
N ASP A 121 -0.61 -20.55 12.29
CA ASP A 121 0.78 -20.57 11.84
C ASP A 121 1.33 -19.14 11.72
N VAL A 122 0.59 -18.24 11.08
CA VAL A 122 0.98 -16.83 10.95
C VAL A 122 1.09 -16.14 12.31
N LEU A 123 0.11 -16.33 13.20
CA LEU A 123 0.15 -15.73 14.54
C LEU A 123 1.33 -16.23 15.39
N LEU A 124 1.70 -17.51 15.25
CA LEU A 124 2.89 -18.07 15.90
C LEU A 124 4.17 -17.44 15.37
N ILE A 125 4.30 -17.35 14.03
CA ILE A 125 5.45 -16.68 13.38
C ILE A 125 5.59 -15.23 13.85
N LEU A 126 4.47 -14.47 13.88
CA LEU A 126 4.49 -13.08 14.34
C LEU A 126 4.92 -12.99 15.81
N ARG A 127 4.40 -13.88 16.67
CA ARG A 127 4.75 -13.92 18.09
C ARG A 127 6.23 -14.21 18.29
N ASP A 128 6.78 -15.20 17.60
CA ASP A 128 8.18 -15.61 17.74
C ASP A 128 9.14 -14.50 17.26
N ASN A 129 8.70 -13.68 16.29
CA ASN A 129 9.44 -12.53 15.80
C ASN A 129 9.10 -11.22 16.54
N HIS A 130 8.30 -11.27 17.61
CA HIS A 130 7.88 -10.12 18.41
C HIS A 130 7.22 -9.01 17.58
N LEU A 131 6.42 -9.41 16.58
CA LEU A 131 5.62 -8.51 15.75
C LEU A 131 4.19 -8.45 16.30
N TYR A 132 3.74 -7.24 16.59
CA TYR A 132 2.47 -6.96 17.25
C TYR A 132 1.43 -6.47 16.26
N ALA A 133 0.27 -7.11 16.25
CA ALA A 133 -0.89 -6.68 15.47
C ALA A 133 -1.71 -5.61 16.21
N ASN A 134 -2.39 -4.76 15.46
CA ASN A 134 -3.42 -3.87 15.96
C ASN A 134 -4.78 -4.56 15.85
N LEU A 135 -5.25 -5.15 16.95
CA LEU A 135 -6.47 -5.96 16.97
C LEU A 135 -7.70 -5.22 16.44
N GLU A 136 -7.84 -3.92 16.72
CA GLU A 136 -8.98 -3.10 16.28
C GLU A 136 -9.07 -2.94 14.76
N LYS A 137 -7.94 -3.06 14.06
CA LYS A 137 -7.85 -2.96 12.60
C LYS A 137 -7.78 -4.33 11.92
N CYS A 138 -7.62 -5.41 12.69
CA CYS A 138 -7.60 -6.76 12.16
C CYS A 138 -9.02 -7.23 11.84
N THR A 139 -9.14 -8.07 10.82
CA THR A 139 -10.40 -8.74 10.47
C THR A 139 -10.11 -10.22 10.28
N PHE A 140 -11.00 -11.08 10.79
CA PHE A 140 -10.77 -12.53 10.80
C PHE A 140 -11.94 -13.27 10.16
N CYS A 141 -11.61 -14.32 9.41
CA CYS A 141 -12.53 -15.31 8.82
C CYS A 141 -13.71 -14.67 8.06
N GLN A 142 -13.44 -13.66 7.23
CA GLN A 142 -14.45 -12.97 6.42
C GLN A 142 -14.55 -13.56 5.02
N GLU A 143 -15.74 -13.52 4.42
CA GLU A 143 -15.93 -13.87 3.00
C GLU A 143 -15.42 -12.76 2.07
N ASN A 144 -15.46 -11.51 2.53
CA ASN A 144 -15.00 -10.35 1.79
C ASN A 144 -14.15 -9.47 2.72
N VAL A 145 -13.02 -8.97 2.21
CA VAL A 145 -12.13 -8.09 2.98
C VAL A 145 -11.62 -6.94 2.14
N ASN A 146 -11.47 -5.76 2.75
CA ASN A 146 -10.81 -4.63 2.11
C ASN A 146 -9.28 -4.77 2.26
N PHE A 147 -8.60 -4.93 1.15
CA PHE A 147 -7.15 -5.05 1.08
C PHE A 147 -6.60 -4.10 0.01
N LEU A 148 -5.75 -3.16 0.42
CA LEU A 148 -5.06 -2.21 -0.48
C LEU A 148 -5.99 -1.40 -1.42
N GLY A 149 -7.22 -1.10 -0.97
CA GLY A 149 -8.20 -0.35 -1.75
C GLY A 149 -9.08 -1.22 -2.67
N PHE A 150 -8.96 -2.54 -2.56
CA PHE A 150 -9.79 -3.51 -3.26
C PHE A 150 -10.61 -4.32 -2.27
N ILE A 151 -11.82 -4.70 -2.66
CA ILE A 151 -12.63 -5.70 -1.96
C ILE A 151 -12.30 -7.05 -2.59
N VAL A 152 -11.65 -7.90 -1.81
CA VAL A 152 -11.32 -9.28 -2.20
C VAL A 152 -12.39 -10.19 -1.61
N GLY A 153 -12.97 -11.06 -2.45
CA GLY A 153 -13.91 -12.07 -2.01
C GLY A 153 -14.00 -13.27 -2.96
N LYS A 154 -14.98 -14.14 -2.71
CA LYS A 154 -15.21 -15.37 -3.51
C LYS A 154 -15.45 -15.12 -5.01
N GLU A 155 -16.04 -13.98 -5.34
CA GLU A 155 -16.35 -13.59 -6.73
C GLU A 155 -15.14 -12.94 -7.44
N GLY A 156 -14.00 -12.86 -6.75
CA GLY A 156 -12.79 -12.21 -7.23
C GLY A 156 -12.57 -10.85 -6.57
N VAL A 157 -11.82 -10.00 -7.28
CA VAL A 157 -11.36 -8.71 -6.79
C VAL A 157 -12.19 -7.59 -7.41
N LYS A 158 -12.77 -6.74 -6.57
CA LYS A 158 -13.54 -5.56 -6.98
C LYS A 158 -12.89 -4.30 -6.41
N VAL A 159 -13.04 -3.17 -7.08
CA VAL A 159 -12.60 -1.87 -6.55
C VAL A 159 -13.49 -1.47 -5.38
N ASP A 160 -12.92 -0.90 -4.31
CA ASP A 160 -13.70 -0.36 -3.20
C ASP A 160 -14.67 0.74 -3.72
N PRO A 161 -15.99 0.60 -3.53
CA PRO A 161 -16.98 1.60 -3.96
C PRO A 161 -16.69 3.02 -3.43
N LYS A 162 -16.05 3.15 -2.27
CA LYS A 162 -15.62 4.46 -1.75
C LYS A 162 -14.57 5.12 -2.63
N LYS A 163 -13.68 4.32 -3.23
CA LYS A 163 -12.65 4.80 -4.16
C LYS A 163 -13.24 5.12 -5.52
N VAL A 164 -14.19 4.31 -6.00
CA VAL A 164 -14.96 4.62 -7.21
C VAL A 164 -15.70 5.94 -7.04
N LYS A 165 -16.42 6.11 -5.93
CA LYS A 165 -17.14 7.35 -5.63
C LYS A 165 -16.23 8.58 -5.59
N ALA A 166 -15.04 8.45 -4.99
CA ALA A 166 -14.06 9.54 -4.97
C ALA A 166 -13.55 9.94 -6.36
N ILE A 167 -13.51 9.00 -7.32
CA ILE A 167 -13.16 9.28 -8.72
C ILE A 167 -14.34 9.95 -9.44
N GLN A 168 -15.56 9.45 -9.23
CA GLN A 168 -16.78 10.00 -9.83
C GLN A 168 -17.09 11.43 -9.37
N GLU A 169 -16.86 11.72 -8.09
CA GLU A 169 -17.07 13.04 -7.48
C GLU A 169 -15.84 13.95 -7.62
N TRP A 170 -14.82 13.54 -8.38
CA TRP A 170 -13.59 14.31 -8.50
C TRP A 170 -13.87 15.66 -9.16
N PRO A 171 -13.39 16.78 -8.58
CA PRO A 171 -13.66 18.10 -9.11
C PRO A 171 -12.99 18.29 -10.48
N THR A 172 -13.62 19.09 -11.35
CA THR A 172 -13.04 19.44 -12.66
C THR A 172 -11.61 19.99 -12.46
N PRO A 173 -10.59 19.35 -13.04
CA PRO A 173 -9.21 19.78 -12.95
C PRO A 173 -9.05 21.22 -13.45
N LYS A 174 -8.34 22.05 -12.69
CA LYS A 174 -8.06 23.45 -13.07
C LYS A 174 -6.58 23.66 -13.45
N SER A 175 -5.76 22.63 -13.26
CA SER A 175 -4.33 22.68 -13.51
C SER A 175 -3.80 21.33 -14.01
N VAL A 176 -2.62 21.37 -14.61
CA VAL A 176 -1.86 20.16 -14.97
C VAL A 176 -1.56 19.31 -13.72
N GLY A 177 -1.37 19.94 -12.56
CA GLY A 177 -1.19 19.25 -11.28
C GLY A 177 -2.41 18.40 -10.91
N ASP A 178 -3.61 18.97 -11.04
CA ASP A 178 -4.86 18.27 -10.76
C ASP A 178 -5.09 17.08 -11.69
N ILE A 179 -4.77 17.22 -12.98
CA ILE A 179 -4.83 16.12 -13.94
C ILE A 179 -3.83 15.02 -13.57
N ARG A 180 -2.59 15.38 -13.19
CA ARG A 180 -1.60 14.37 -12.76
C ARG A 180 -2.07 13.61 -11.53
N CYS A 181 -2.70 14.29 -10.57
CA CYS A 181 -3.28 13.65 -9.39
C CYS A 181 -4.44 12.71 -9.76
N PHE A 182 -5.40 13.18 -10.56
CA PHE A 182 -6.52 12.37 -11.04
C PHE A 182 -6.04 11.16 -11.83
N HIS A 183 -5.16 11.38 -12.82
CA HIS A 183 -4.61 10.33 -13.65
C HIS A 183 -3.83 9.30 -12.82
N GLY A 184 -3.06 9.74 -11.82
CA GLY A 184 -2.40 8.85 -10.88
C GLY A 184 -3.38 7.92 -10.15
N LEU A 185 -4.47 8.49 -9.62
CA LEU A 185 -5.52 7.72 -8.95
C LEU A 185 -6.26 6.78 -9.89
N ALA A 186 -6.70 7.26 -11.06
CA ALA A 186 -7.43 6.47 -12.04
C ALA A 186 -6.57 5.33 -12.62
N SER A 187 -5.29 5.61 -12.88
CA SER A 187 -4.34 4.60 -13.40
C SER A 187 -4.10 3.43 -12.44
N PHE A 188 -4.27 3.65 -11.12
CA PHE A 188 -4.19 2.58 -10.12
C PHE A 188 -5.28 1.52 -10.30
N TYR A 189 -6.46 1.91 -10.82
CA TYR A 189 -7.59 1.01 -11.07
C TYR A 189 -7.74 0.59 -12.54
N ARG A 190 -6.75 0.92 -13.40
CA ARG A 190 -6.80 0.68 -14.86
C ARG A 190 -7.19 -0.74 -15.27
N ARG A 191 -6.87 -1.75 -14.46
CA ARG A 191 -7.22 -3.16 -14.75
C ARG A 191 -8.73 -3.40 -14.77
N SER A 192 -9.49 -2.60 -14.02
CA SER A 192 -10.95 -2.68 -13.97
C SER A 192 -11.63 -1.89 -15.09
N VAL A 193 -10.87 -1.09 -15.86
CA VAL A 193 -11.38 -0.22 -16.92
C VAL A 193 -10.87 -0.71 -18.27
N LYS A 194 -11.78 -1.24 -19.10
CA LYS A 194 -11.44 -1.70 -20.46
C LYS A 194 -10.95 -0.51 -21.30
N ASP A 195 -9.88 -0.72 -22.05
CA ASP A 195 -9.30 0.29 -22.96
C ASP A 195 -8.89 1.62 -22.28
N PHE A 196 -8.55 1.57 -20.98
CA PHE A 196 -8.17 2.75 -20.17
C PHE A 196 -7.18 3.68 -20.89
N SER A 197 -6.13 3.14 -21.51
CA SER A 197 -5.11 3.94 -22.20
C SER A 197 -5.69 4.76 -23.36
N THR A 198 -6.65 4.19 -24.10
CA THR A 198 -7.33 4.86 -25.21
C THR A 198 -8.25 5.95 -24.68
N ILE A 199 -9.04 5.62 -23.64
CA ILE A 199 -9.98 6.55 -23.00
C ILE A 199 -9.21 7.74 -22.39
N ALA A 200 -8.14 7.49 -21.65
CA ALA A 200 -7.35 8.51 -20.98
C ALA A 200 -6.41 9.32 -21.90
N SER A 201 -6.33 8.99 -23.20
CA SER A 201 -5.41 9.66 -24.14
C SER A 201 -5.56 11.20 -24.17
N PRO A 202 -6.78 11.78 -24.21
CA PRO A 202 -6.95 13.23 -24.19
C PRO A 202 -6.51 13.91 -22.89
N LEU A 203 -6.52 13.19 -21.77
CA LEU A 203 -5.98 13.69 -20.50
C LEU A 203 -4.44 13.64 -20.50
N ASN A 204 -3.85 12.60 -21.09
CA ASN A 204 -2.40 12.47 -21.22
C ASN A 204 -1.79 13.60 -22.07
N GLU A 205 -2.51 14.10 -23.07
CA GLU A 205 -2.07 15.25 -23.87
C GLU A 205 -1.88 16.52 -23.05
N LEU A 206 -2.78 16.78 -22.09
CA LEU A 206 -2.69 17.95 -21.20
C LEU A 206 -1.52 17.86 -20.19
N VAL A 207 -0.92 16.69 -20.02
CA VAL A 207 0.20 16.46 -19.10
C VAL A 207 1.56 16.62 -19.80
N LYS A 208 1.59 16.66 -21.13
CA LYS A 208 2.82 16.81 -21.94
C LYS A 208 3.48 18.17 -21.69
N LYS A 209 4.81 18.17 -21.82
CA LYS A 209 5.62 19.39 -21.72
C LYS A 209 5.27 20.32 -22.90
N ASP A 210 5.24 21.62 -22.65
CA ASP A 210 5.02 22.68 -23.65
C ASP A 210 3.64 22.67 -24.33
N VAL A 211 2.65 21.98 -23.74
CA VAL A 211 1.25 22.04 -24.16
C VAL A 211 0.47 22.99 -23.25
N PRO A 212 -0.28 23.97 -23.79
CA PRO A 212 -1.13 24.84 -22.98
C PRO A 212 -2.29 24.05 -22.36
N PHE A 213 -2.59 24.32 -21.10
CA PHE A 213 -3.71 23.69 -20.42
C PHE A 213 -5.03 24.26 -20.95
N ILE A 214 -5.73 23.48 -21.77
CA ILE A 214 -7.04 23.82 -22.33
C ILE A 214 -8.01 22.70 -21.97
N TRP A 215 -8.87 22.97 -21.00
CA TRP A 215 -9.93 22.04 -20.62
C TRP A 215 -11.16 22.26 -21.50
N GLY A 216 -11.46 21.31 -22.39
CA GLY A 216 -12.62 21.36 -23.27
C GLY A 216 -13.56 20.16 -23.09
N GLU A 217 -14.58 20.08 -23.94
CA GLU A 217 -15.58 19.00 -23.92
C GLU A 217 -14.95 17.61 -24.07
N LYS A 218 -13.88 17.49 -24.86
CA LYS A 218 -13.17 16.22 -25.05
C LYS A 218 -12.62 15.68 -23.72
N GLN A 219 -12.04 16.54 -22.89
CA GLN A 219 -11.46 16.15 -21.61
C GLN A 219 -12.53 15.94 -20.53
N ALA A 220 -13.58 16.77 -20.52
CA ALA A 220 -14.73 16.57 -19.64
C ALA A 220 -15.41 15.21 -19.91
N LYS A 221 -15.66 14.89 -21.18
CA LYS A 221 -16.28 13.63 -21.58
C LYS A 221 -15.41 12.42 -21.25
N VAL A 222 -14.09 12.53 -21.35
CA VAL A 222 -13.19 11.44 -20.93
C VAL A 222 -13.25 11.23 -19.42
N MET A 223 -13.24 12.31 -18.65
CA MET A 223 -13.29 12.23 -17.19
C MET A 223 -14.61 11.63 -16.68
N GLU A 224 -15.73 11.89 -17.37
CA GLU A 224 -17.04 11.31 -17.05
C GLU A 224 -17.15 9.83 -17.44
N ASN A 225 -16.43 9.39 -18.49
CA ASN A 225 -16.44 8.00 -18.97
C ASN A 225 -15.43 7.08 -18.26
N LEU A 226 -14.56 7.63 -17.40
CA LEU A 226 -13.56 6.91 -16.60
C LEU A 226 -14.10 6.49 -15.24
#